data_AF-A0AAN8M4X5-F1
#
_entry.id   AF-A0AAN8M4X5-F1
#
_cell.length_a   1.000
_cell.length_b   1.000
_cell.length_c   1.000
_cell.angle_alpha   90.00
_cell.angle_beta   90.00
_cell.angle_gamma   90.00
#
_symmetry.space_group_name_H-M   'P 1'
#
loop_
_entity.id
_entity.type
_entity.pdbx_description
1 polymer ?
#
loop_
_entity_poly.entity_id
_entity_poly.type
_entity_poly.pdbx_seq_one_letter_code
_entity_poly.pdbx_strand_id
1 'polypeptide(L)'
;MKRVMPFLAVIKEILEKNGARVLELEFDERAVLLENIVYLTKSLELDQIDVVFASEADDKIMQDCCPGKPFSVFRSETCPK
;
A
#
# COMPACT_ATOMS: atom_id res chain seq x y z
N MET A 1 -19.85 -11.96 5.76
CA MET A 1 -19.25 -13.29 6.03
C MET A 1 -18.72 -14.06 4.79
N LYS A 2 -18.80 -13.56 3.55
CA LYS A 2 -18.32 -14.32 2.36
C LYS A 2 -16.84 -14.13 1.97
N ARG A 3 -16.11 -13.17 2.55
CA ARG A 3 -14.68 -12.88 2.21
C ARG A 3 -13.66 -13.23 3.29
N VAL A 4 -14.12 -13.61 4.49
CA VAL A 4 -13.24 -13.86 5.64
C VAL A 4 -12.39 -15.12 5.42
N MET A 5 -12.93 -16.16 4.77
CA MET A 5 -12.17 -17.40 4.51
C MET A 5 -11.02 -17.22 3.49
N PRO A 6 -11.20 -16.57 2.33
CA PRO A 6 -10.06 -16.29 1.44
C PRO A 6 -9.02 -15.38 2.09
N PHE A 7 -9.46 -14.37 2.86
CA PHE A 7 -8.55 -13.49 3.58
C PHE A 7 -7.73 -14.23 4.65
N LEU A 8 -8.39 -15.09 5.45
CA LEU A 8 -7.72 -15.93 6.45
C LEU A 8 -6.77 -16.94 5.81
N ALA A 9 -7.10 -17.50 4.65
CA ALA A 9 -6.21 -18.41 3.93
C ALA A 9 -4.93 -17.69 3.46
N VAL A 10 -5.06 -16.47 2.93
CA VAL A 10 -3.92 -15.65 2.50
C VAL A 10 -3.07 -15.22 3.70
N ILE A 11 -3.68 -14.76 4.79
CA ILE A 11 -2.96 -14.40 6.02
C ILE A 11 -2.22 -15.62 6.58
N LYS A 12 -2.85 -16.79 6.59
CA LYS A 12 -2.23 -18.03 7.07
C LYS A 12 -1.05 -18.45 6.20
N GLU A 13 -1.16 -18.33 4.88
CA GLU A 13 -0.05 -18.64 3.95
C GLU A 13 1.12 -17.65 4.10
N ILE A 14 0.84 -16.35 4.31
CA ILE A 14 1.89 -15.34 4.54
C ILE A 14 2.53 -15.54 5.93
N LEU A 15 1.75 -15.89 6.94
CA LEU A 15 2.24 -16.20 8.30
C LEU A 15 3.12 -17.46 8.31
N GLU A 16 2.75 -18.49 7.55
CA GLU A 16 3.53 -19.73 7.41
C GLU A 16 4.84 -19.50 6.64
N LYS A 17 4.85 -18.61 5.63
CA LYS A 17 6.07 -18.28 4.86
C LYS A 17 7.02 -17.31 5.56
N ASN A 18 6.48 -16.28 6.22
CA ASN A 18 7.26 -15.13 6.72
C ASN A 18 7.22 -14.98 8.26
N GLY A 19 6.55 -15.90 8.96
CA GLY A 19 6.43 -15.90 10.42
C GLY A 19 5.48 -14.83 10.99
N ALA A 20 5.38 -14.77 12.32
CA ALA A 20 4.51 -13.82 13.03
C ALA A 20 4.83 -12.34 12.78
N ARG A 21 6.01 -12.03 12.23
CA ARG A 21 6.46 -10.69 11.86
C ARG A 21 5.64 -10.01 10.75
N VAL A 22 4.74 -10.74 10.11
CA VAL A 22 3.83 -10.19 9.08
C VAL A 22 2.66 -9.44 9.71
N LEU A 23 2.28 -9.79 10.93
CA LEU A 23 1.09 -9.22 11.58
C LEU A 23 1.35 -7.79 12.08
N GLU A 24 2.61 -7.42 12.29
CA GLU A 24 3.03 -6.10 12.75
C GLU A 24 4.27 -5.67 11.97
N LEU A 25 4.22 -4.49 11.33
CA LEU A 25 5.41 -3.87 10.77
C LEU A 25 6.25 -3.30 11.92
N GLU A 26 7.53 -3.64 11.96
CA GLU A 26 8.49 -3.13 12.97
C GLU A 26 8.92 -1.67 12.70
N PHE A 27 8.40 -1.04 11.64
CA PHE A 27 8.75 0.31 11.21
C PHE A 27 7.53 1.06 10.67
N ASP A 28 7.61 2.39 10.65
CA ASP A 28 6.58 3.24 10.03
C ASP A 28 6.72 3.20 8.51
N GLU A 29 5.86 2.42 7.87
CA GLU A 29 5.80 2.25 6.41
C GLU A 29 5.62 3.58 5.67
N ARG A 30 4.80 4.50 6.22
CA ARG A 30 4.57 5.81 5.60
C ARG A 30 5.82 6.67 5.69
N ALA A 31 6.49 6.69 6.85
CA ALA A 31 7.72 7.46 7.02
C ALA A 31 8.79 7.02 6.02
N VAL A 32 8.99 5.70 5.86
CA VAL A 32 9.96 5.15 4.89
C VAL A 32 9.63 5.56 3.45
N LEU A 33 8.35 5.56 3.06
CA LEU A 33 7.94 6.00 1.72
C LEU A 33 8.18 7.50 1.52
N LEU A 34 7.87 8.33 2.51
CA LEU A 34 8.07 9.77 2.47
C LEU A 34 9.55 10.16 2.42
N GLU A 35 10.41 9.47 3.17
CA GLU A 35 11.87 9.67 3.14
C GLU A 35 12.46 9.43 1.75
N ASN A 36 11.89 8.49 0.99
CA ASN A 36 12.39 8.09 -0.33
C ASN A 36 11.60 8.70 -1.50
N ILE A 37 10.65 9.60 -1.24
CA ILE A 37 9.68 10.06 -2.24
C ILE A 37 10.34 10.77 -3.43
N VAL A 38 11.42 11.52 -3.19
CA VAL A 38 12.18 12.20 -4.25
C VAL A 38 12.86 11.21 -5.18
N TYR A 39 13.37 10.11 -4.64
CA TYR A 39 13.98 9.05 -5.43
C TYR A 39 12.91 8.33 -6.26
N LEU A 40 11.81 7.92 -5.62
CA LEU A 40 10.70 7.23 -6.28
C LEU A 40 10.11 8.05 -7.42
N THR A 41 9.87 9.35 -7.19
CA THR A 41 9.32 10.27 -8.21
C THR A 41 10.23 10.37 -9.42
N LYS A 42 11.55 10.51 -9.20
CA LYS A 42 12.54 10.59 -10.28
C LYS A 42 12.71 9.27 -11.03
N SER A 43 12.77 8.15 -10.31
CA SER A 43 12.99 6.83 -10.90
C SER A 43 11.78 6.30 -11.66
N LEU A 44 10.57 6.69 -11.26
CA LEU A 44 9.32 6.34 -11.92
C LEU A 44 8.89 7.37 -12.98
N GLU A 45 9.68 8.45 -13.16
CA GLU A 45 9.40 9.53 -14.11
C GLU A 45 7.99 10.13 -13.92
N LEU A 46 7.58 10.29 -12.66
CA LEU A 46 6.30 10.87 -12.29
C LEU A 46 6.48 12.36 -11.94
N ASP A 47 5.44 13.16 -12.17
CA ASP A 47 5.45 14.56 -11.73
C ASP A 47 5.26 14.68 -10.21
N GLN A 48 4.39 13.84 -9.64
CA GLN A 48 4.04 13.84 -8.23
C GLN A 48 3.66 12.43 -7.75
N ILE A 49 3.97 12.13 -6.48
CA ILE A 49 3.49 10.95 -5.76
C ILE A 49 2.82 11.45 -4.48
N ASP A 50 1.57 11.06 -4.26
CA ASP A 50 0.86 11.33 -3.02
C ASP A 50 0.76 10.06 -2.16
N VAL A 51 1.22 10.15 -0.91
CA VAL A 51 1.16 9.04 0.06
C VAL A 51 0.10 9.36 1.11
N VAL A 52 -1.04 8.72 0.99
CA VAL A 52 -2.20 8.85 1.88
C VAL A 52 -2.41 7.60 2.71
N PHE A 53 -3.08 7.72 3.86
CA PHE A 53 -3.49 6.54 4.61
C PHE A 53 -4.64 5.82 3.89
N ALA A 54 -4.70 4.49 4.02
CA ALA A 54 -5.77 3.69 3.41
C ALA A 54 -7.18 4.09 3.91
N SER A 55 -7.28 4.74 5.08
CA SER A 55 -8.52 5.32 5.61
C SER A 55 -9.06 6.51 4.81
N GLU A 56 -8.21 7.15 4.00
CA GLU A 56 -8.56 8.29 3.14
C GLU A 56 -8.89 7.84 1.71
N ALA A 57 -8.74 6.54 1.41
CA ALA A 57 -8.98 5.97 0.09
C ALA A 57 -10.41 5.41 -0.06
N ASP A 58 -10.81 5.13 -1.29
CA ASP A 58 -12.12 4.51 -1.59
C ASP A 58 -12.30 3.16 -0.88
N ASP A 59 -13.56 2.79 -0.59
CA ASP A 59 -13.93 1.54 0.11
C ASP A 59 -13.31 0.27 -0.49
N LYS A 60 -13.05 0.26 -1.80
CA LYS A 60 -12.39 -0.86 -2.49
C LYS A 60 -10.91 -0.95 -2.11
N ILE A 61 -10.20 0.18 -2.13
CA ILE A 61 -8.79 0.27 -1.80
C ILE A 61 -8.60 -0.04 -0.31
N MET A 62 -9.48 0.49 0.54
CA MET A 62 -9.44 0.21 1.98
C MET A 62 -9.64 -1.29 2.30
N GLN A 63 -10.43 -2.03 1.50
CA GLN A 63 -10.63 -3.47 1.70
C GLN A 63 -9.47 -4.33 1.22
N ASP A 64 -8.77 -3.90 0.17
CA ASP A 64 -7.71 -4.70 -0.48
C ASP A 64 -6.31 -4.30 0.02
N CYS A 65 -6.14 -3.11 0.60
CA CYS A 65 -4.86 -2.62 1.12
C CYS A 65 -4.49 -3.34 2.42
N CYS A 66 -3.27 -3.87 2.48
CA CYS A 66 -2.74 -4.56 3.65
C CYS A 66 -1.38 -3.95 4.04
N PRO A 67 -1.02 -3.90 5.34
CA PRO A 67 0.30 -3.43 5.77
C PRO A 67 1.44 -4.21 5.06
N GLY A 68 2.46 -3.49 4.59
CA GLY A 68 3.58 -4.07 3.81
C GLY A 68 3.24 -4.43 2.36
N LYS A 69 1.99 -4.19 1.92
CA LYS A 69 1.52 -4.31 0.55
C LYS A 69 0.67 -3.08 0.19
N PRO A 70 1.31 -1.91 0.01
CA PRO A 70 0.60 -0.68 -0.29
C PRO A 70 -0.07 -0.76 -1.66
N PHE A 71 -1.21 -0.09 -1.80
CA PHE A 71 -1.92 0.02 -3.06
C PHE A 71 -1.54 1.32 -3.78
N SER A 72 -1.37 1.29 -5.10
CA SER A 72 -1.03 2.47 -5.91
C SER A 72 -1.99 2.63 -7.09
N VAL A 73 -2.35 3.89 -7.37
CA VAL A 73 -3.21 4.27 -8.50
C VAL A 73 -2.48 5.35 -9.29
N PHE A 74 -2.32 5.14 -10.59
CA PHE A 74 -1.74 6.12 -11.49
C PHE A 74 -2.84 6.90 -12.19
N ARG A 75 -2.67 8.22 -12.26
CA ARG A 75 -3.56 9.11 -13.01
C ARG A 75 -2.72 10.02 -13.88
N SER A 76 -3.13 10.19 -15.13
CA SER A 76 -2.60 11.25 -15.98
C SER A 76 -3.39 12.52 -15.72
N GLU A 77 -2.73 13.57 -15.24
CA GLU A 77 -3.32 14.89 -15.19
C GLU A 77 -3.06 15.61 -16.51
N THR A 78 -4.13 16.02 -17.20
CA THR A 78 -3.96 16.90 -18.35
C THR A 78 -3.64 18.29 -17.83
N CYS A 79 -2.44 18.79 -18.11
CA CYS A 79 -2.06 20.17 -17.82
C CYS A 79 -3.14 21.12 -18.40
N PRO A 80 -3.88 21.89 -17.58
CA PRO A 80 -4.79 22.90 -18.09
C PRO A 80 -3.95 23.93 -18.84
N LYS A 81 -4.26 24.14 -20.13
CA LYS A 81 -3.62 25.15 -20.97
C LYS A 81 -3.92 26.56 -20.49
#